data_AF-A0A8B7N1H4-F1
#
_entry.id   AF-A0A8B7N1H4-F1
#
_cell.length_a   1.000
_cell.length_b   1.000
_cell.length_c   1.000
_cell.angle_alpha   90.00
_cell.angle_beta   90.00
_cell.angle_gamma   90.00
#
_symmetry.space_group_name_H-M   'P 1'
#
loop_
_entity.id
_entity.type
_entity.pdbx_description
1 polymer ?
#
loop_
_entity_poly.entity_id
_entity_poly.type
_entity_poly.pdbx_seq_one_letter_code
_entity_poly.pdbx_strand_id
1 'polypeptide(L)'
;MRLVEVTLQHQPRHSDAVSCVAWVTPDELYSCGADHQLLCWNVPSGETSKVADLPADVFPLEMHVRPRSGVQGGNAEAEIIFLITADDGKFHLVNRKGHVEKSVAAHQGAALTSRWNHDGSSFLTGGEDGLVKFWTRSGMLRFSLSKSSGFVYSAAWSPESDAVLYTSGTALVIEPLTANTKPKQWEAHEALVLKVAWNPNTGLIVSWGGDKRYKVWDRDGRQLYTSAPLYPNITALAWAADGQLFVMGSYNAIRLCDKNGWCHSQHQPACGSLFNLAWSNDGTGSLFAGAGENGHVFVARVIEKWAATPKDEVRLHSCTRIEDPTEDVDFHYLVEKRNDLVRKYACQESEEGKWILFFKTAKFFSAWKHACSLYRTGKLEGVTHMYASTSRANPRTNDNRDMQVILFKCGPYNDQDLMLRYGRNIVELLRYTNATGHIPYKTDKQSESGTRATGCKKNHLYMLPVAQRWSEYEQTGRHSFWSRDREIFNPECENWRQKQTRSDLESWRSAGNNM
;
A
#
# COMPACT_ATOMS: atom_id res chain seq x y z
N MET A 1 2.33 7.13 9.83
CA MET A 1 2.30 5.91 8.99
C MET A 1 1.94 4.75 9.90
N ARG A 2 0.84 4.02 9.61
CA ARG A 2 0.46 2.85 10.42
C ARG A 2 1.32 1.65 9.99
N LEU A 3 1.95 1.00 10.96
CA LEU A 3 2.75 -0.21 10.73
C LEU A 3 2.09 -1.39 11.44
N VAL A 4 2.43 -2.58 10.98
CA VAL A 4 2.03 -3.82 11.64
C VAL A 4 3.26 -4.41 12.34
N GLU A 5 3.14 -4.65 13.64
CA GLU A 5 4.03 -5.53 14.40
C GLU A 5 3.39 -6.90 14.47
N VAL A 6 4.07 -7.92 13.95
CA VAL A 6 3.55 -9.29 13.92
C VAL A 6 4.25 -10.12 14.99
N THR A 7 3.47 -10.68 15.91
CA THR A 7 3.90 -11.67 16.88
C THR A 7 3.57 -13.05 16.35
N LEU A 8 4.61 -13.81 16.02
CA LEU A 8 4.52 -15.19 15.57
C LEU A 8 5.22 -16.08 16.60
N GLN A 9 4.55 -17.15 17.06
CA GLN A 9 5.19 -18.14 17.92
C GLN A 9 6.26 -18.93 17.15
N HIS A 10 7.32 -19.33 17.83
CA HIS A 10 8.45 -20.06 17.24
C HIS A 10 8.04 -21.44 16.69
N GLN A 11 7.00 -22.07 17.22
CA GLN A 11 6.49 -23.36 16.75
C GLN A 11 4.99 -23.27 16.47
N PRO A 12 4.50 -24.00 15.45
CA PRO A 12 3.07 -24.11 15.20
C PRO A 12 2.41 -24.87 16.34
N ARG A 13 1.19 -24.46 16.71
CA ARG A 13 0.39 -25.14 17.74
C ARG A 13 -0.61 -26.12 17.14
N HIS A 14 -1.06 -25.85 15.93
CA HIS A 14 -1.79 -26.82 15.14
C HIS A 14 -0.80 -27.77 14.45
N SER A 15 -1.19 -29.04 14.32
CA SER A 15 -0.36 -30.04 13.63
C SER A 15 -0.53 -30.01 12.11
N ASP A 16 -1.55 -29.30 11.63
CA ASP A 16 -1.90 -29.13 10.21
C ASP A 16 -2.37 -27.69 9.94
N ALA A 17 -2.75 -27.39 8.71
CA ALA A 17 -3.17 -26.07 8.26
C ALA A 17 -4.31 -25.47 9.11
N VAL A 18 -4.13 -24.21 9.52
CA VAL A 18 -5.17 -23.45 10.22
C VAL A 18 -6.04 -22.74 9.19
N SER A 19 -7.31 -23.12 9.10
CA SER A 19 -8.24 -22.51 8.15
C SER A 19 -8.99 -21.33 8.74
N CYS A 20 -9.15 -21.27 10.06
CA CYS A 20 -10.10 -20.38 10.72
C CYS A 20 -9.51 -19.71 11.95
N VAL A 21 -9.77 -18.40 12.12
CA VAL A 21 -9.48 -17.62 13.32
C VAL A 21 -10.65 -16.72 13.67
N ALA A 22 -10.97 -16.57 14.96
CA ALA A 22 -12.02 -15.66 15.40
C ALA A 22 -11.78 -15.11 16.81
N TRP A 23 -12.00 -13.81 16.98
CA TRP A 23 -11.87 -13.13 18.27
C TRP A 23 -13.18 -13.19 19.05
N VAL A 24 -13.10 -13.57 20.31
CA VAL A 24 -14.24 -13.57 21.26
C VAL A 24 -14.17 -12.34 22.15
N THR A 25 -12.99 -12.05 22.67
CA THR A 25 -12.65 -10.83 23.41
C THR A 25 -11.31 -10.31 22.88
N PRO A 26 -10.88 -9.08 23.24
CA PRO A 26 -9.57 -8.58 22.84
C PRO A 26 -8.38 -9.42 23.35
N ASP A 27 -8.63 -10.24 24.37
CA ASP A 27 -7.62 -11.09 24.99
C ASP A 27 -7.76 -12.57 24.59
N GLU A 28 -8.92 -12.98 24.07
CA GLU A 28 -9.23 -14.36 23.72
C GLU A 28 -9.50 -14.53 22.22
N LEU A 29 -8.62 -15.29 21.60
CA LEU A 29 -8.67 -15.69 20.20
C LEU A 29 -8.90 -17.20 20.10
N TYR A 30 -9.72 -17.63 19.16
CA TYR A 30 -9.94 -19.05 18.86
C TYR A 30 -9.47 -19.37 17.45
N SER A 31 -8.95 -20.58 17.25
CA SER A 31 -8.59 -21.08 15.93
C SER A 31 -8.99 -22.54 15.76
N CYS A 32 -9.26 -22.91 14.51
CA CYS A 32 -9.44 -24.29 14.11
C CYS A 32 -8.92 -24.51 12.69
N GLY A 33 -8.63 -25.77 12.36
CA GLY A 33 -7.98 -26.14 11.11
C GLY A 33 -8.22 -27.59 10.71
N ALA A 34 -7.41 -28.05 9.77
CA ALA A 34 -7.43 -29.41 9.22
C ALA A 34 -7.00 -30.48 10.25
N ASP A 35 -6.43 -30.08 11.39
CA ASP A 35 -6.12 -30.99 12.49
C ASP A 35 -7.34 -31.31 13.39
N HIS A 36 -8.51 -30.76 13.04
CA HIS A 36 -9.77 -30.92 13.78
C HIS A 36 -9.72 -30.42 15.22
N GLN A 37 -8.75 -29.57 15.59
CA GLN A 37 -8.65 -29.04 16.95
C GLN A 37 -9.24 -27.65 17.05
N LEU A 38 -10.01 -27.41 18.11
CA LEU A 38 -10.38 -26.06 18.52
C LEU A 38 -9.43 -25.60 19.63
N LEU A 39 -8.60 -24.61 19.32
CA LEU A 39 -7.65 -24.02 20.26
C LEU A 39 -8.12 -22.65 20.73
N CYS A 40 -7.86 -22.34 22.00
CA CYS A 40 -8.05 -21.02 22.60
C CYS A 40 -6.69 -20.42 22.93
N TRP A 41 -6.52 -19.16 22.58
CA TRP A 41 -5.29 -18.39 22.73
C TRP A 41 -5.56 -17.22 23.64
N ASN A 42 -4.79 -17.13 24.72
CA ASN A 42 -4.71 -15.94 25.55
C ASN A 42 -3.64 -15.02 24.97
N VAL A 43 -4.05 -13.91 24.39
CA VAL A 43 -3.17 -13.02 23.65
C VAL A 43 -2.18 -12.27 24.57
N PRO A 44 -2.60 -11.75 25.75
CA PRO A 44 -1.67 -11.14 26.69
C PRO A 44 -0.59 -12.09 27.23
N SER A 45 -0.94 -13.33 27.60
CA SER A 45 0.02 -14.29 28.15
C SER A 45 0.77 -15.10 27.08
N GLY A 46 0.22 -15.17 25.86
CA GLY A 46 0.73 -16.03 24.79
C GLY A 46 0.46 -17.52 25.03
N GLU A 47 -0.33 -17.87 26.04
CA GLU A 47 -0.69 -19.26 26.34
C GLU A 47 -1.74 -19.78 25.37
N THR A 48 -1.58 -21.04 24.96
CA THR A 48 -2.51 -21.75 24.09
C THR A 48 -3.04 -22.97 24.81
N SER A 49 -4.35 -23.16 24.79
CA SER A 49 -5.03 -24.31 25.38
C SER A 49 -5.93 -24.99 24.36
N LYS A 50 -5.98 -26.32 24.39
CA LYS A 50 -6.92 -27.10 23.59
C LYS A 50 -8.28 -27.10 24.27
N VAL A 51 -9.30 -26.68 23.54
CA VAL A 51 -10.68 -26.59 24.04
C VAL A 51 -11.43 -27.89 23.77
N ALA A 52 -11.42 -28.35 22.53
CA ALA A 52 -12.11 -29.56 22.10
C ALA A 52 -11.52 -30.10 20.79
N ASP A 53 -11.86 -31.35 20.50
CA ASP A 53 -11.74 -31.94 19.17
C ASP A 53 -13.07 -31.78 18.44
N LEU A 54 -13.02 -31.19 17.24
CA LEU A 54 -14.12 -31.21 16.29
C LEU A 54 -14.28 -32.63 15.74
N PRO A 55 -15.48 -33.00 15.26
CA PRO A 55 -15.67 -34.30 14.62
C PRO A 55 -14.68 -34.51 13.47
N ALA A 56 -14.16 -35.74 13.32
CA ALA A 56 -13.10 -36.05 12.37
C ALA A 56 -13.53 -35.91 10.89
N ASP A 57 -14.84 -35.84 10.62
CA ASP A 57 -15.41 -35.59 9.30
C ASP A 57 -15.57 -34.10 8.97
N VAL A 58 -15.25 -33.21 9.92
CA VAL A 58 -15.43 -31.76 9.76
C VAL A 58 -14.09 -31.11 9.42
N PHE A 59 -13.94 -30.64 8.17
CA PHE A 59 -12.83 -29.76 7.77
C PHE A 59 -13.31 -28.31 7.70
N PRO A 60 -12.97 -27.46 8.69
CA PRO A 60 -13.45 -26.09 8.75
C PRO A 60 -12.95 -25.24 7.58
N LEU A 61 -13.82 -24.41 6.99
CA LEU A 61 -13.49 -23.47 5.92
C LEU A 61 -13.63 -22.00 6.33
N GLU A 62 -14.67 -21.65 7.09
CA GLU A 62 -14.83 -20.33 7.70
C GLU A 62 -15.41 -20.46 9.12
N MET A 63 -14.97 -19.58 10.01
CA MET A 63 -15.49 -19.47 11.38
C MET A 63 -15.90 -18.03 11.67
N HIS A 64 -17.09 -17.85 12.24
CA HIS A 64 -17.56 -16.55 12.72
C HIS A 64 -18.18 -16.65 14.11
N VAL A 65 -17.78 -15.75 15.01
CA VAL A 65 -18.36 -15.63 16.35
C VAL A 65 -19.64 -14.83 16.26
N ARG A 66 -20.68 -15.26 16.97
CA ARG A 66 -21.92 -14.50 17.12
C ARG A 66 -21.64 -13.16 17.82
N PRO A 67 -21.99 -12.01 17.22
CA PRO A 67 -21.88 -10.71 17.88
C PRO A 67 -22.73 -10.66 19.14
N ARG A 68 -22.23 -9.97 20.17
CA ARG A 68 -23.01 -9.72 21.39
C ARG A 68 -24.04 -8.63 21.09
N SER A 69 -25.33 -8.95 21.18
CA SER A 69 -26.36 -7.92 21.24
C SER A 69 -26.26 -7.21 22.59
N GLY A 70 -26.46 -5.89 22.63
CA GLY A 70 -26.24 -5.02 23.80
C GLY A 70 -27.16 -5.24 25.00
N VAL A 71 -27.56 -6.48 25.31
CA VAL A 71 -28.35 -6.81 26.50
C VAL A 71 -27.43 -6.88 27.71
N GLN A 72 -27.32 -5.76 28.43
CA GLN A 72 -26.82 -5.75 29.80
C GLN A 72 -27.75 -6.60 30.67
N GLY A 73 -27.29 -7.77 31.14
CA GLY A 73 -28.00 -8.54 32.17
C GLY A 73 -28.09 -10.06 31.96
N GLY A 74 -27.57 -10.61 30.86
CA GLY A 74 -27.47 -12.07 30.68
C GLY A 74 -26.12 -12.63 31.16
N ASN A 75 -26.11 -13.87 31.64
CA ASN A 75 -24.90 -14.57 32.08
C ASN A 75 -23.89 -14.66 30.92
N ALA A 76 -22.85 -13.80 30.96
CA ALA A 76 -22.01 -13.44 29.81
C ALA A 76 -21.20 -14.61 29.20
N GLU A 77 -21.09 -15.73 29.92
CA GLU A 77 -20.36 -16.92 29.49
C GLU A 77 -21.21 -17.92 28.69
N ALA A 78 -22.54 -17.82 28.75
CA ALA A 78 -23.46 -18.83 28.22
C ALA A 78 -23.88 -18.62 26.75
N GLU A 79 -23.42 -17.56 26.08
CA GLU A 79 -23.92 -17.17 24.74
C GLU A 79 -22.87 -17.13 23.62
N ILE A 80 -21.62 -17.53 23.87
CA ILE A 80 -20.59 -17.58 22.82
C ILE A 80 -20.85 -18.80 21.93
N ILE A 81 -21.24 -18.51 20.69
CA ILE A 81 -21.51 -19.48 19.64
C ILE A 81 -20.61 -19.17 18.45
N PHE A 82 -19.83 -20.15 18.04
CA PHE A 82 -19.09 -20.18 16.80
C PHE A 82 -19.97 -20.79 15.71
N LEU A 83 -20.07 -20.11 14.58
CA LEU A 83 -20.58 -20.67 13.34
C LEU A 83 -19.38 -21.14 12.53
N ILE A 84 -19.30 -22.44 12.27
CA ILE A 84 -18.23 -23.05 11.49
C ILE A 84 -18.85 -23.70 10.26
N THR A 85 -18.37 -23.37 9.07
CA THR A 85 -18.72 -24.11 7.85
C THR A 85 -17.63 -25.08 7.46
N ALA A 86 -18.01 -26.16 6.77
CA ALA A 86 -17.11 -27.22 6.40
C ALA A 86 -17.22 -27.61 4.91
N ASP A 87 -16.25 -28.41 4.45
CA ASP A 87 -16.14 -28.95 3.10
C ASP A 87 -17.25 -29.95 2.74
N ASP A 88 -17.84 -30.60 3.75
CA ASP A 88 -18.97 -31.52 3.59
C ASP A 88 -20.32 -30.83 3.32
N GLY A 89 -20.32 -29.50 3.23
CA GLY A 89 -21.50 -28.67 2.98
C GLY A 89 -22.36 -28.39 4.21
N LYS A 90 -21.93 -28.80 5.40
CA LYS A 90 -22.62 -28.49 6.65
C LYS A 90 -22.14 -27.16 7.25
N PHE A 91 -23.01 -26.58 8.07
CA PHE A 91 -22.57 -25.66 9.12
C PHE A 91 -22.76 -26.29 10.49
N HIS A 92 -21.93 -25.87 11.43
CA HIS A 92 -21.92 -26.29 12.83
C HIS A 92 -22.05 -25.07 13.72
N LEU A 93 -22.98 -25.13 14.67
CA LEU A 93 -23.06 -24.18 15.78
C LEU A 93 -22.35 -24.81 16.97
N VAL A 94 -21.23 -24.21 17.39
CA VAL A 94 -20.35 -24.75 18.41
C VAL A 94 -20.26 -23.75 19.55
N ASN A 95 -20.47 -24.21 20.79
CA ASN A 95 -20.37 -23.32 21.94
C ASN A 95 -18.90 -23.09 22.36
N ARG A 96 -18.68 -22.22 23.37
CA ARG A 96 -17.35 -21.92 23.90
C ARG A 96 -16.55 -23.15 24.34
N LYS A 97 -17.21 -24.20 24.82
CA LYS A 97 -16.57 -25.45 25.28
C LYS A 97 -16.27 -26.42 24.13
N GLY A 98 -16.55 -26.02 22.89
CA GLY A 98 -16.35 -26.86 21.72
C GLY A 98 -17.44 -27.91 21.50
N HIS A 99 -18.55 -27.86 22.24
CA HIS A 99 -19.67 -28.77 22.00
C HIS A 99 -20.47 -28.29 20.79
N VAL A 100 -20.71 -29.20 19.85
CA VAL A 100 -21.58 -28.97 18.68
C VAL A 100 -23.04 -29.01 19.13
N GLU A 101 -23.68 -27.84 19.19
CA GLU A 101 -25.10 -27.70 19.53
C GLU A 101 -26.00 -28.08 18.35
N LYS A 102 -25.53 -27.78 17.14
CA LYS A 102 -26.26 -28.07 15.91
C LYS A 102 -25.29 -28.36 14.78
N SER A 103 -25.65 -29.32 13.93
CA SER A 103 -25.04 -29.56 12.62
C SER A 103 -26.17 -29.69 11.60
N VAL A 104 -26.07 -28.95 10.49
CA VAL A 104 -27.11 -28.91 9.45
C VAL A 104 -26.45 -28.95 8.08
N ALA A 105 -26.91 -29.88 7.24
CA ALA A 105 -26.55 -29.92 5.81
C ALA A 105 -27.15 -28.70 5.10
N ALA A 106 -26.29 -27.74 4.80
CA ALA A 106 -26.69 -26.45 4.28
C ALA A 106 -26.55 -26.38 2.76
N HIS A 107 -25.50 -26.98 2.19
CA HIS A 107 -25.19 -26.86 0.76
C HIS A 107 -24.91 -28.23 0.13
N GLN A 108 -25.04 -28.32 -1.20
CA GLN A 108 -24.53 -29.45 -1.97
C GLN A 108 -23.09 -29.12 -2.40
N GLY A 109 -22.10 -29.83 -1.86
CA GLY A 109 -20.70 -29.42 -1.92
C GLY A 109 -20.33 -28.46 -0.79
N ALA A 110 -19.12 -27.90 -0.83
CA ALA A 110 -18.55 -27.18 0.31
C ALA A 110 -19.34 -25.91 0.69
N ALA A 111 -19.47 -25.67 2.00
CA ALA A 111 -20.00 -24.44 2.55
C ALA A 111 -18.85 -23.42 2.70
N LEU A 112 -18.60 -22.67 1.63
CA LEU A 112 -17.42 -21.81 1.47
C LEU A 112 -17.42 -20.57 2.37
N THR A 113 -18.59 -20.05 2.73
CA THR A 113 -18.67 -18.83 3.53
C THR A 113 -19.82 -18.81 4.52
N SER A 114 -19.61 -18.13 5.65
CA SER A 114 -20.65 -17.86 6.63
C SER A 114 -20.43 -16.61 7.46
N ARG A 115 -21.51 -15.87 7.72
CA ARG A 115 -21.47 -14.65 8.56
C ARG A 115 -22.75 -14.48 9.36
N TRP A 116 -22.57 -14.21 10.65
CA TRP A 116 -23.62 -13.65 11.50
C TRP A 116 -23.94 -12.22 11.06
N ASN A 117 -25.20 -11.82 11.16
CA ASN A 117 -25.57 -10.42 11.06
C ASN A 117 -25.14 -9.65 12.33
N HIS A 118 -25.19 -8.32 12.28
CA HIS A 118 -24.60 -7.48 13.33
C HIS A 118 -25.32 -7.57 14.69
N ASP A 119 -26.60 -7.94 14.72
CA ASP A 119 -27.36 -8.15 15.96
C ASP A 119 -27.28 -9.60 16.50
N GLY A 120 -26.66 -10.52 15.76
CA GLY A 120 -26.53 -11.94 16.14
C GLY A 120 -27.85 -12.71 16.18
N SER A 121 -28.93 -12.22 15.55
CA SER A 121 -30.23 -12.89 15.47
C SER A 121 -30.33 -13.84 14.27
N SER A 122 -29.46 -13.68 13.28
CA SER A 122 -29.46 -14.45 12.04
C SER A 122 -28.06 -14.63 11.48
N PHE A 123 -27.91 -15.58 10.57
CA PHE A 123 -26.68 -15.73 9.82
C PHE A 123 -26.97 -16.18 8.40
N LEU A 124 -25.99 -15.99 7.53
CA LEU A 124 -26.00 -16.47 6.17
C LEU A 124 -24.95 -17.56 5.98
N THR A 125 -25.17 -18.42 4.99
CA THR A 125 -24.18 -19.35 4.44
C THR A 125 -24.19 -19.26 2.92
N GLY A 126 -23.02 -19.42 2.30
CA GLY A 126 -22.85 -19.54 0.86
C GLY A 126 -22.00 -20.76 0.52
N GLY A 127 -22.29 -21.42 -0.60
CA GLY A 127 -21.63 -22.67 -0.96
C GLY A 127 -21.33 -22.84 -2.45
N GLU A 128 -20.78 -24.01 -2.77
CA GLU A 128 -20.49 -24.45 -4.14
C GLU A 128 -21.75 -24.73 -4.97
N ASP A 129 -22.89 -24.94 -4.32
CA ASP A 129 -24.19 -25.03 -5.00
C ASP A 129 -24.69 -23.70 -5.58
N GLY A 130 -23.96 -22.61 -5.36
CA GLY A 130 -24.30 -21.27 -5.84
C GLY A 130 -25.45 -20.60 -5.08
N LEU A 131 -25.87 -21.19 -3.96
CA LEU A 131 -26.94 -20.67 -3.13
C LEU A 131 -26.39 -19.80 -2.00
N VAL A 132 -27.13 -18.74 -1.67
CA VAL A 132 -26.98 -18.02 -0.40
C VAL A 132 -28.20 -18.33 0.46
N LYS A 133 -27.98 -18.97 1.61
CA LYS A 133 -29.04 -19.40 2.53
C LYS A 133 -29.04 -18.58 3.79
N PHE A 134 -30.22 -18.27 4.30
CA PHE A 134 -30.44 -17.45 5.48
C PHE A 134 -31.04 -18.27 6.59
N TRP A 135 -30.47 -18.15 7.77
CA TRP A 135 -30.79 -18.99 8.91
C TRP A 135 -31.19 -18.15 10.12
N THR A 136 -32.08 -18.69 10.93
CA THR A 136 -32.30 -18.18 12.30
C THR A 136 -31.12 -18.55 13.18
N ARG A 137 -30.97 -17.88 14.32
CA ARG A 137 -30.01 -18.30 15.38
C ARG A 137 -30.13 -19.79 15.75
N SER A 138 -31.34 -20.36 15.70
CA SER A 138 -31.58 -21.78 16.00
C SER A 138 -31.17 -22.74 14.87
N GLY A 139 -30.65 -22.24 13.75
CA GLY A 139 -30.27 -23.04 12.59
C GLY A 139 -31.45 -23.46 11.71
N MET A 140 -32.59 -22.76 11.78
CA MET A 140 -33.71 -23.00 10.86
C MET A 140 -33.56 -22.15 9.60
N LEU A 141 -33.76 -22.76 8.44
CA LEU A 141 -33.73 -22.07 7.15
C LEU A 141 -34.93 -21.10 7.06
N ARG A 142 -34.66 -19.83 6.80
CA ARG A 142 -35.70 -18.83 6.52
C ARG A 142 -36.02 -18.76 5.04
N PHE A 143 -34.99 -18.57 4.22
CA PHE A 143 -35.10 -18.52 2.76
C PHE A 143 -33.74 -18.76 2.11
N SER A 144 -33.76 -19.03 0.79
CA SER A 144 -32.58 -19.25 -0.04
C SER A 144 -32.65 -18.33 -1.25
N LEU A 145 -31.54 -17.69 -1.58
CA LEU A 145 -31.36 -16.93 -2.82
C LEU A 145 -30.63 -17.83 -3.83
N SER A 146 -31.27 -18.05 -4.98
CA SER A 146 -30.69 -18.77 -6.12
C SER A 146 -30.55 -17.80 -7.28
N LYS A 147 -29.41 -17.09 -7.32
CA LYS A 147 -29.13 -16.11 -8.39
C LYS A 147 -27.72 -16.20 -8.96
N SER A 148 -26.80 -16.91 -8.31
CA SER A 148 -25.45 -17.07 -8.83
C SER A 148 -25.39 -18.22 -9.83
N SER A 149 -24.77 -18.00 -11.00
CA SER A 149 -24.49 -19.03 -11.99
C SER A 149 -23.25 -19.88 -11.65
N GLY A 150 -22.70 -19.73 -10.43
CA GLY A 150 -21.51 -20.44 -9.96
C GLY A 150 -21.34 -20.35 -8.45
N PHE A 151 -20.13 -20.63 -7.96
CA PHE A 151 -19.84 -20.73 -6.53
C PHE A 151 -19.93 -19.38 -5.81
N VAL A 152 -20.48 -19.39 -4.59
CA VAL A 152 -20.46 -18.23 -3.70
C VAL A 152 -19.22 -18.31 -2.81
N TYR A 153 -18.11 -17.74 -3.26
CA TYR A 153 -16.84 -17.76 -2.52
C TYR A 153 -16.84 -16.91 -1.24
N SER A 154 -17.62 -15.83 -1.21
CA SER A 154 -17.62 -14.89 -0.09
C SER A 154 -18.93 -14.10 -0.02
N ALA A 155 -19.39 -13.85 1.20
CA ALA A 155 -20.56 -13.02 1.46
C ALA A 155 -20.40 -12.17 2.71
N ALA A 156 -21.10 -11.05 2.78
CA ALA A 156 -21.07 -10.10 3.90
C ALA A 156 -22.42 -9.41 4.10
N TRP A 157 -22.73 -9.08 5.34
CA TRP A 157 -23.91 -8.28 5.69
C TRP A 157 -23.68 -6.80 5.43
N SER A 158 -24.74 -6.08 5.09
CA SER A 158 -24.74 -4.61 5.12
C SER A 158 -24.61 -4.11 6.57
N PRO A 159 -24.08 -2.90 6.78
CA PRO A 159 -24.03 -2.24 8.09
C PRO A 159 -25.32 -2.31 8.90
N GLU A 160 -26.46 -2.10 8.24
CA GLU A 160 -27.78 -2.08 8.88
C GLU A 160 -28.42 -3.49 8.99
N SER A 161 -27.72 -4.54 8.54
CA SER A 161 -28.23 -5.91 8.43
C SER A 161 -29.51 -6.06 7.58
N ASP A 162 -29.74 -5.11 6.67
CA ASP A 162 -30.91 -5.02 5.78
C ASP A 162 -30.64 -5.50 4.35
N ALA A 163 -29.38 -5.79 4.02
CA ALA A 163 -28.96 -6.30 2.72
C ALA A 163 -27.75 -7.24 2.88
N VAL A 164 -27.51 -8.05 1.85
CA VAL A 164 -26.35 -8.93 1.77
C VAL A 164 -25.60 -8.71 0.48
N LEU A 165 -24.28 -8.64 0.59
CA LEU A 165 -23.33 -8.65 -0.51
C LEU A 165 -22.79 -10.05 -0.70
N TYR A 166 -22.76 -10.55 -1.93
CA TYR A 166 -22.14 -11.83 -2.27
C TYR A 166 -21.46 -11.78 -3.63
N THR A 167 -20.49 -12.67 -3.81
CA THR A 167 -19.78 -12.89 -5.07
C THR A 167 -20.61 -13.74 -6.02
N SER A 168 -20.67 -13.37 -7.30
CA SER A 168 -21.32 -14.16 -8.34
C SER A 168 -20.51 -14.12 -9.63
N GLY A 169 -19.61 -15.09 -9.79
CA GLY A 169 -18.67 -15.11 -10.93
C GLY A 169 -17.73 -13.90 -10.88
N THR A 170 -17.74 -13.07 -11.92
CA THR A 170 -16.99 -11.80 -12.05
C THR A 170 -17.69 -10.61 -11.41
N ALA A 171 -18.96 -10.78 -11.03
CA ALA A 171 -19.82 -9.72 -10.52
C ALA A 171 -19.94 -9.75 -8.98
N LEU A 172 -20.28 -8.59 -8.44
CA LEU A 172 -20.77 -8.45 -7.07
C LEU A 172 -22.27 -8.16 -7.10
N VAL A 173 -23.00 -8.77 -6.16
CA VAL A 173 -24.44 -8.58 -6.03
C VAL A 173 -24.77 -8.13 -4.62
N ILE A 174 -25.50 -7.03 -4.51
CA ILE A 174 -26.15 -6.60 -3.27
C ILE A 174 -27.63 -6.98 -3.40
N GLU A 175 -28.09 -7.87 -2.54
CA GLU A 175 -29.49 -8.24 -2.38
C GLU A 175 -30.06 -7.57 -1.13
N PRO A 176 -30.96 -6.59 -1.27
CA PRO A 176 -31.75 -6.07 -0.16
C PRO A 176 -32.71 -7.14 0.37
N LEU A 177 -32.87 -7.20 1.69
CA LEU A 177 -33.80 -8.12 2.36
C LEU A 177 -35.21 -7.55 2.46
N THR A 178 -35.37 -6.26 2.16
CA THR A 178 -36.67 -5.60 2.04
C THR A 178 -37.40 -6.07 0.79
N ALA A 179 -38.62 -6.56 0.96
CA ALA A 179 -39.47 -7.02 -0.15
C ALA A 179 -39.60 -5.96 -1.26
N ASN A 180 -39.69 -6.41 -2.50
CA ASN A 180 -39.88 -5.60 -3.72
C ASN A 180 -38.74 -4.61 -4.06
N THR A 181 -37.60 -4.65 -3.35
CA THR A 181 -36.42 -3.88 -3.74
C THR A 181 -35.59 -4.68 -4.74
N LYS A 182 -35.22 -4.07 -5.87
CA LYS A 182 -34.41 -4.76 -6.88
C LYS A 182 -32.97 -4.94 -6.38
N PRO A 183 -32.33 -6.10 -6.63
CA PRO A 183 -30.92 -6.26 -6.36
C PRO A 183 -30.07 -5.32 -7.22
N LYS A 184 -28.93 -4.91 -6.68
CA LYS A 184 -27.89 -4.22 -7.44
C LYS A 184 -26.83 -5.23 -7.83
N GLN A 185 -26.42 -5.21 -9.08
CA GLN A 185 -25.35 -6.06 -9.59
C GLN A 185 -24.47 -5.25 -10.54
N TRP A 186 -23.17 -5.47 -10.45
CA TRP A 186 -22.20 -4.88 -11.37
C TRP A 186 -21.01 -5.83 -11.59
N GLU A 187 -20.39 -5.71 -12.77
CA GLU A 187 -19.14 -6.41 -13.07
C GLU A 187 -18.01 -5.77 -12.25
N ALA A 188 -17.45 -6.54 -11.32
CA ALA A 188 -16.46 -6.03 -10.38
C ALA A 188 -15.03 -6.28 -10.89
N HIS A 189 -14.78 -7.47 -11.41
CA HIS A 189 -13.45 -7.94 -11.81
C HIS A 189 -13.46 -8.59 -13.19
N GLU A 190 -12.30 -8.68 -13.83
CA GLU A 190 -12.14 -9.35 -15.13
C GLU A 190 -12.08 -10.89 -15.01
N ALA A 191 -12.01 -11.40 -13.78
CA ALA A 191 -12.03 -12.81 -13.44
C ALA A 191 -12.85 -13.03 -12.15
N LEU A 192 -12.98 -14.29 -11.72
CA LEU A 192 -13.78 -14.68 -10.55
C LEU A 192 -13.45 -13.82 -9.32
N VAL A 193 -14.48 -13.32 -8.65
CA VAL A 193 -14.34 -12.64 -7.36
C VAL A 193 -14.23 -13.70 -6.27
N LEU A 194 -13.08 -13.75 -5.59
CA LEU A 194 -12.76 -14.81 -4.64
C LEU A 194 -13.02 -14.40 -3.18
N LYS A 195 -12.88 -13.12 -2.86
CA LYS A 195 -13.17 -12.59 -1.52
C LYS A 195 -13.82 -11.22 -1.60
N VAL A 196 -14.72 -10.96 -0.66
CA VAL A 196 -15.38 -9.67 -0.49
C VAL A 196 -15.56 -9.38 1.00
N ALA A 197 -15.48 -8.11 1.38
CA ALA A 197 -15.92 -7.68 2.70
C ALA A 197 -16.59 -6.31 2.63
N TRP A 198 -17.64 -6.16 3.42
CA TRP A 198 -18.40 -4.93 3.57
C TRP A 198 -18.01 -4.26 4.89
N ASN A 199 -17.59 -3.00 4.81
CA ASN A 199 -17.25 -2.22 5.97
C ASN A 199 -18.50 -1.90 6.81
N PRO A 200 -18.55 -2.30 8.09
CA PRO A 200 -19.74 -2.13 8.92
C PRO A 200 -20.04 -0.67 9.30
N ASN A 201 -19.09 0.26 9.18
CA ASN A 201 -19.29 1.66 9.59
C ASN A 201 -19.49 2.58 8.40
N THR A 202 -18.64 2.46 7.38
CA THR A 202 -18.69 3.36 6.21
C THR A 202 -19.57 2.80 5.10
N GLY A 203 -19.79 1.48 5.09
CA GLY A 203 -20.44 0.76 4.00
C GLY A 203 -19.64 0.72 2.70
N LEU A 204 -18.35 1.04 2.74
CA LEU A 204 -17.43 0.74 1.64
C LEU A 204 -17.29 -0.77 1.46
N ILE A 205 -17.11 -1.20 0.22
CA ILE A 205 -16.93 -2.60 -0.14
C ILE A 205 -15.52 -2.78 -0.65
N VAL A 206 -14.82 -3.83 -0.20
CA VAL A 206 -13.57 -4.26 -0.82
C VAL A 206 -13.79 -5.64 -1.42
N SER A 207 -13.31 -5.83 -2.65
CA SER A 207 -13.31 -7.12 -3.33
C SER A 207 -11.93 -7.46 -3.87
N TRP A 208 -11.66 -8.75 -3.95
CA TRP A 208 -10.47 -9.31 -4.58
C TRP A 208 -10.87 -10.31 -5.67
N GLY A 209 -10.28 -10.16 -6.84
CA GLY A 209 -10.53 -11.01 -8.00
C GLY A 209 -9.33 -11.83 -8.43
N GLY A 210 -9.59 -12.87 -9.21
CA GLY A 210 -8.58 -13.65 -9.93
C GLY A 210 -7.80 -12.84 -10.97
N ASP A 211 -8.25 -11.60 -11.26
CA ASP A 211 -7.53 -10.59 -12.05
C ASP A 211 -6.32 -10.00 -11.30
N LYS A 212 -6.07 -10.52 -10.09
CA LYS A 212 -4.96 -10.18 -9.20
C LYS A 212 -5.03 -8.75 -8.70
N ARG A 213 -6.21 -8.15 -8.67
CA ARG A 213 -6.42 -6.80 -8.15
C ARG A 213 -7.43 -6.83 -7.02
N TYR A 214 -7.25 -5.93 -6.05
CA TYR A 214 -8.34 -5.56 -5.17
C TYR A 214 -8.91 -4.22 -5.60
N LYS A 215 -10.19 -4.04 -5.33
CA LYS A 215 -10.94 -2.84 -5.67
C LYS A 215 -11.77 -2.40 -4.47
N VAL A 216 -11.95 -1.08 -4.34
CA VAL A 216 -12.83 -0.48 -3.34
C VAL A 216 -14.01 0.14 -4.06
N TRP A 217 -15.21 -0.06 -3.52
CA TRP A 217 -16.47 0.37 -4.09
C TRP A 217 -17.32 1.09 -3.05
N ASP A 218 -18.23 1.93 -3.52
CA ASP A 218 -19.36 2.37 -2.71
C ASP A 218 -20.53 1.36 -2.76
N ARG A 219 -21.60 1.64 -2.01
CA ARG A 219 -22.82 0.82 -1.96
C ARG A 219 -23.64 0.85 -3.26
N ASP A 220 -23.30 1.74 -4.19
CA ASP A 220 -23.96 1.87 -5.48
C ASP A 220 -23.21 1.13 -6.60
N GLY A 221 -22.08 0.47 -6.27
CA GLY A 221 -21.26 -0.27 -7.21
C GLY A 221 -20.30 0.60 -8.00
N ARG A 222 -20.11 1.86 -7.62
CA ARG A 222 -19.09 2.72 -8.24
C ARG A 222 -17.72 2.33 -7.72
N GLN A 223 -16.79 2.09 -8.63
CA GLN A 223 -15.38 1.85 -8.29
C GLN A 223 -14.74 3.15 -7.78
N LEU A 224 -14.26 3.13 -6.54
CA LEU A 224 -13.54 4.24 -5.92
C LEU A 224 -12.02 4.08 -6.04
N TYR A 225 -11.54 2.83 -6.01
CA TYR A 225 -10.13 2.51 -6.08
C TYR A 225 -9.88 1.18 -6.80
N THR A 226 -8.74 1.08 -7.49
CA THR A 226 -8.22 -0.18 -8.02
C THR A 226 -6.73 -0.26 -7.77
N SER A 227 -6.27 -1.42 -7.30
CA SER A 227 -4.85 -1.65 -7.08
C SER A 227 -4.11 -1.95 -8.40
N ALA A 228 -2.79 -1.79 -8.36
CA ALA A 228 -1.93 -2.49 -9.30
C ALA A 228 -2.09 -4.03 -9.13
N PRO A 229 -1.80 -4.83 -10.17
CA PRO A 229 -1.76 -6.29 -10.03
C PRO A 229 -0.83 -6.72 -8.90
N LEU A 230 -1.33 -7.56 -8.00
CA LEU A 230 -0.62 -8.05 -6.83
C LEU A 230 -0.28 -9.52 -6.98
N TYR A 231 0.91 -9.86 -6.49
CA TYR A 231 1.39 -11.23 -6.37
C TYR A 231 1.96 -11.41 -4.96
N PRO A 232 1.73 -12.55 -4.30
CA PRO A 232 0.86 -13.67 -4.67
C PRO A 232 -0.65 -13.37 -4.48
N ASN A 233 -1.52 -14.30 -4.88
CA ASN A 233 -2.98 -14.13 -4.78
C ASN A 233 -3.42 -13.88 -3.32
N ILE A 234 -4.33 -12.93 -3.12
CA ILE A 234 -4.98 -12.72 -1.83
C ILE A 234 -5.95 -13.87 -1.56
N THR A 235 -5.87 -14.42 -0.36
CA THR A 235 -6.66 -15.56 0.12
C THR A 235 -7.54 -15.17 1.31
N ALA A 236 -7.18 -14.13 2.05
CA ALA A 236 -7.95 -13.62 3.18
C ALA A 236 -8.13 -12.10 3.14
N LEU A 237 -9.29 -11.62 3.61
CA LEU A 237 -9.63 -10.20 3.61
C LEU A 237 -10.54 -9.88 4.79
N ALA A 238 -10.22 -8.81 5.54
CA ALA A 238 -11.03 -8.41 6.71
C ALA A 238 -10.98 -6.90 6.98
N TRP A 239 -12.13 -6.30 7.26
CA TRP A 239 -12.26 -4.92 7.73
C TRP A 239 -12.06 -4.82 9.23
N ALA A 240 -11.35 -3.77 9.66
CA ALA A 240 -11.29 -3.39 11.06
C ALA A 240 -12.66 -2.90 11.55
N ALA A 241 -12.95 -3.15 12.83
CA ALA A 241 -14.21 -2.74 13.45
C ALA A 241 -14.42 -1.22 13.47
N ASP A 242 -13.34 -0.42 13.43
CA ASP A 242 -13.40 1.04 13.32
C ASP A 242 -13.76 1.53 11.91
N GLY A 243 -13.72 0.64 10.91
CA GLY A 243 -13.98 0.92 9.51
C GLY A 243 -12.95 1.82 8.83
N GLN A 244 -11.81 2.12 9.46
CA GLN A 244 -10.76 2.94 8.86
C GLN A 244 -9.73 2.12 8.08
N LEU A 245 -9.56 0.84 8.44
CA LEU A 245 -8.56 -0.03 7.87
C LEU A 245 -9.15 -1.36 7.39
N PHE A 246 -8.48 -1.97 6.42
CA PHE A 246 -8.67 -3.37 6.12
C PHE A 246 -7.31 -4.07 5.95
N VAL A 247 -7.29 -5.38 6.19
CA VAL A 247 -6.13 -6.23 5.94
C VAL A 247 -6.43 -7.21 4.83
N MET A 248 -5.39 -7.53 4.08
CA MET A 248 -5.38 -8.58 3.09
C MET A 248 -4.22 -9.53 3.37
N GLY A 249 -4.49 -10.82 3.27
CA GLY A 249 -3.50 -11.89 3.44
C GLY A 249 -3.29 -12.64 2.14
N SER A 250 -2.04 -12.90 1.82
CA SER A 250 -1.61 -13.80 0.75
C SER A 250 -0.48 -14.70 1.22
N TYR A 251 0.09 -15.51 0.33
CA TYR A 251 1.21 -16.38 0.65
C TYR A 251 2.41 -15.61 1.24
N ASN A 252 2.67 -15.86 2.51
CA ASN A 252 3.68 -15.19 3.33
C ASN A 252 3.61 -13.66 3.28
N ALA A 253 2.44 -13.06 3.09
CA ALA A 253 2.32 -11.60 3.10
C ALA A 253 1.00 -11.12 3.68
N ILE A 254 1.09 -10.06 4.49
CA ILE A 254 -0.04 -9.28 4.99
C ILE A 254 0.11 -7.87 4.47
N ARG A 255 -0.98 -7.28 3.98
CA ARG A 255 -1.06 -5.87 3.62
C ARG A 255 -2.08 -5.19 4.50
N LEU A 256 -1.68 -4.10 5.13
CA LEU A 256 -2.57 -3.20 5.84
C LEU A 256 -2.90 -2.02 4.95
N CYS A 257 -4.19 -1.78 4.71
CA CYS A 257 -4.68 -0.74 3.81
C CYS A 257 -5.62 0.22 4.52
N ASP A 258 -5.61 1.48 4.08
CA ASP A 258 -6.60 2.49 4.42
C ASP A 258 -7.93 2.19 3.74
N LYS A 259 -9.05 2.60 4.33
CA LYS A 259 -10.39 2.44 3.76
C LYS A 259 -10.53 2.95 2.32
N ASN A 260 -9.75 3.95 1.92
CA ASN A 260 -9.76 4.51 0.58
C ASN A 260 -9.00 3.66 -0.45
N GLY A 261 -8.34 2.59 0.00
CA GLY A 261 -7.68 1.58 -0.84
C GLY A 261 -6.16 1.61 -0.79
N TRP A 262 -5.52 2.70 -0.36
CA TRP A 262 -4.05 2.79 -0.33
C TRP A 262 -3.43 1.82 0.68
N CYS A 263 -2.33 1.16 0.32
CA CYS A 263 -1.60 0.27 1.22
C CYS A 263 -0.69 1.08 2.15
N HIS A 264 -0.86 0.95 3.47
CA HIS A 264 0.02 1.55 4.48
C HIS A 264 1.32 0.79 4.65
N SER A 265 1.24 -0.53 4.75
CA SER A 265 2.42 -1.37 4.98
C SER A 265 2.19 -2.80 4.52
N GLN A 266 3.28 -3.48 4.19
CA GLN A 266 3.31 -4.90 3.91
C GLN A 266 4.25 -5.57 4.91
N HIS A 267 3.84 -6.72 5.44
CA HIS A 267 4.63 -7.59 6.31
C HIS A 267 4.67 -8.98 5.70
N GLN A 268 5.73 -9.75 5.96
CA GLN A 268 5.87 -11.12 5.48
C GLN A 268 6.00 -12.09 6.65
N PRO A 269 4.88 -12.49 7.28
CA PRO A 269 4.92 -13.59 8.25
C PRO A 269 5.33 -14.88 7.54
N ALA A 270 6.24 -15.65 8.14
CA ALA A 270 6.63 -16.98 7.65
C ALA A 270 5.55 -18.03 8.01
N CYS A 271 4.34 -17.88 7.46
CA CYS A 271 3.15 -18.66 7.83
C CYS A 271 2.46 -19.37 6.65
N GLY A 272 3.07 -19.39 5.46
CA GLY A 272 2.48 -19.93 4.24
C GLY A 272 1.28 -19.10 3.74
N SER A 273 0.34 -19.75 3.06
CA SER A 273 -0.92 -19.12 2.64
C SER A 273 -1.76 -18.72 3.84
N LEU A 274 -2.35 -17.53 3.81
CA LEU A 274 -3.25 -17.06 4.85
C LEU A 274 -4.70 -17.37 4.49
N PHE A 275 -5.32 -18.33 5.15
CA PHE A 275 -6.69 -18.74 4.82
C PHE A 275 -7.76 -17.82 5.43
N ASN A 276 -7.47 -17.24 6.59
CA ASN A 276 -8.42 -16.36 7.28
C ASN A 276 -7.70 -15.26 8.05
N LEU A 277 -8.39 -14.11 8.17
CA LEU A 277 -7.96 -12.95 8.92
C LEU A 277 -9.15 -12.44 9.73
N ALA A 278 -8.93 -12.14 11.00
CA ALA A 278 -9.96 -11.60 11.87
C ALA A 278 -9.41 -10.45 12.71
N TRP A 279 -10.16 -9.36 12.80
CA TRP A 279 -9.84 -8.25 13.70
C TRP A 279 -10.41 -8.49 15.09
N SER A 280 -9.74 -7.95 16.10
CA SER A 280 -10.24 -7.85 17.46
C SER A 280 -11.51 -7.00 17.49
N ASN A 281 -12.45 -7.38 18.35
CA ASN A 281 -13.70 -6.67 18.57
C ASN A 281 -13.58 -5.53 19.59
N ASP A 282 -12.36 -5.11 19.96
CA ASP A 282 -12.12 -3.98 20.88
C ASP A 282 -12.59 -2.61 20.34
N GLY A 283 -13.00 -2.53 19.06
CA GLY A 283 -13.43 -1.29 18.41
C GLY A 283 -12.29 -0.32 18.10
N THR A 284 -11.05 -0.65 18.47
CA THR A 284 -9.88 0.20 18.24
C THR A 284 -9.25 -0.03 16.87
N GLY A 285 -9.49 -1.20 16.25
CA GLY A 285 -8.81 -1.59 15.01
C GLY A 285 -7.30 -1.74 15.18
N SER A 286 -6.84 -2.08 16.39
CA SER A 286 -5.42 -2.17 16.72
C SER A 286 -4.87 -3.59 16.69
N LEU A 287 -5.71 -4.62 16.78
CA LEU A 287 -5.28 -6.02 16.82
C LEU A 287 -6.01 -6.84 15.77
N PHE A 288 -5.28 -7.71 15.10
CA PHE A 288 -5.85 -8.73 14.22
C PHE A 288 -5.02 -10.01 14.29
N ALA A 289 -5.61 -11.12 13.88
CA ALA A 289 -4.96 -12.42 13.83
C ALA A 289 -5.15 -13.02 12.44
N GLY A 290 -4.27 -13.96 12.09
CA GLY A 290 -4.40 -14.71 10.86
C GLY A 290 -4.04 -16.18 11.02
N ALA A 291 -4.71 -16.98 10.20
CA ALA A 291 -4.60 -18.43 10.12
C ALA A 291 -3.69 -18.81 8.95
N GLY A 292 -2.58 -19.49 9.25
CA GLY A 292 -1.57 -19.90 8.27
C GLY A 292 -1.66 -21.38 7.88
N GLU A 293 -1.24 -21.67 6.65
CA GLU A 293 -1.16 -23.02 6.07
C GLU A 293 -0.19 -23.93 6.81
N ASN A 294 0.85 -23.40 7.43
CA ASN A 294 1.85 -24.19 8.15
C ASN A 294 1.51 -24.45 9.62
N GLY A 295 0.24 -24.33 10.02
CA GLY A 295 -0.20 -24.54 11.40
C GLY A 295 0.06 -23.37 12.35
N HIS A 296 0.60 -22.26 11.84
CA HIS A 296 0.82 -21.06 12.64
C HIS A 296 -0.43 -20.18 12.71
N VAL A 297 -0.69 -19.66 13.91
CA VAL A 297 -1.54 -18.50 14.13
C VAL A 297 -0.63 -17.34 14.52
N PHE A 298 -0.77 -16.21 13.84
CA PHE A 298 -0.08 -14.99 14.24
C PHE A 298 -1.08 -14.01 14.83
N VAL A 299 -0.59 -13.20 15.76
CA VAL A 299 -1.31 -12.02 16.25
C VAL A 299 -0.51 -10.80 15.84
N ALA A 300 -1.18 -9.82 15.26
CA ALA A 300 -0.58 -8.62 14.75
C ALA A 300 -1.20 -7.39 15.40
N ARG A 301 -0.33 -6.45 15.79
CA ARG A 301 -0.71 -5.16 16.34
C ARG A 301 -0.45 -4.06 15.32
N VAL A 302 -1.48 -3.27 15.04
CA VAL A 302 -1.34 -2.01 14.32
C VAL A 302 -0.77 -0.99 15.28
N ILE A 303 0.42 -0.50 14.95
CA ILE A 303 1.09 0.54 15.71
C ILE A 303 1.01 1.82 14.90
N GLU A 304 0.45 2.85 15.51
CA GLU A 304 0.62 4.20 15.03
C GLU A 304 2.03 4.65 15.37
N LYS A 305 2.94 4.61 14.39
CA LYS A 305 4.08 5.52 14.45
C LYS A 305 3.56 6.91 14.09
N TRP A 306 3.56 7.84 15.05
CA TRP A 306 3.73 9.27 14.76
C TRP A 306 5.11 9.46 14.14
N ALA A 307 5.23 9.02 12.90
CA ALA A 307 6.20 9.51 11.97
C ALA A 307 5.45 10.44 11.04
N ALA A 308 5.96 11.67 10.92
CA ALA A 308 5.65 12.58 9.85
C ALA A 308 5.45 11.82 8.51
N THR A 309 4.51 12.34 7.73
CA THR A 309 3.95 11.86 6.46
C THR A 309 4.86 11.01 5.54
N PRO A 310 4.26 10.10 4.75
CA PRO A 310 4.92 8.91 4.18
C PRO A 310 5.79 9.24 2.97
N LYS A 311 6.93 8.56 2.93
CA LYS A 311 7.75 8.31 1.75
C LYS A 311 7.03 7.29 0.86
N ASP A 312 6.87 7.60 -0.42
CA ASP A 312 7.35 6.63 -1.40
C ASP A 312 8.88 6.75 -1.42
N GLU A 313 9.53 5.59 -1.36
CA GLU A 313 10.96 5.31 -1.20
C GLU A 313 11.56 5.42 0.23
N VAL A 314 11.49 4.26 0.92
CA VAL A 314 12.46 3.67 1.88
C VAL A 314 12.72 4.40 3.23
N ARG A 315 12.38 3.71 4.34
CA ARG A 315 12.57 4.02 5.79
C ARG A 315 13.84 4.81 6.16
N LEU A 316 13.77 5.92 6.93
CA LEU A 316 13.76 6.12 8.41
C LEU A 316 15.19 6.13 9.00
N HIS A 317 15.58 7.18 9.72
CA HIS A 317 15.84 7.12 11.17
C HIS A 317 16.25 8.49 11.74
N SER A 318 15.80 8.75 12.95
CA SER A 318 16.44 9.62 13.93
C SER A 318 17.84 9.08 14.30
N CYS A 319 18.76 9.05 13.36
CA CYS A 319 20.15 8.65 13.57
C CYS A 319 21.05 9.84 13.24
N THR A 320 21.91 10.20 14.19
CA THR A 320 23.06 11.11 13.97
C THR A 320 24.07 10.53 12.99
N ARG A 321 23.91 9.26 12.57
CA ARG A 321 24.77 8.54 11.63
C ARG A 321 24.34 8.78 10.17
N ILE A 322 25.32 8.98 9.28
CA ILE A 322 25.12 9.09 7.83
C ILE A 322 25.50 7.73 7.22
N GLU A 323 24.60 7.15 6.44
CA GLU A 323 24.77 5.84 5.79
C GLU A 323 25.75 5.93 4.61
N ASP A 324 26.52 4.86 4.41
CA ASP A 324 27.51 4.77 3.34
C ASP A 324 26.87 4.20 2.06
N PRO A 325 26.68 5.01 1.00
CA PRO A 325 26.11 4.55 -0.25
C PRO A 325 27.03 3.59 -1.03
N THR A 326 28.27 3.38 -0.59
CA THR A 326 29.22 2.44 -1.20
C THR A 326 29.11 1.01 -0.63
N GLU A 327 28.37 0.81 0.46
CA GLU A 327 28.09 -0.52 1.01
C GLU A 327 27.08 -1.30 0.12
N ASP A 328 27.01 -2.62 0.27
CA ASP A 328 26.10 -3.48 -0.50
C ASP A 328 24.67 -3.33 0.04
N VAL A 329 23.82 -2.64 -0.73
CA VAL A 329 22.47 -2.26 -0.32
C VAL A 329 21.47 -2.58 -1.44
N ASP A 330 20.29 -3.07 -1.07
CA ASP A 330 19.25 -3.54 -2.01
C ASP A 330 18.55 -2.43 -2.81
N PHE A 331 18.96 -1.17 -2.70
CA PHE A 331 18.29 -0.02 -3.37
C PHE A 331 19.26 0.70 -4.32
N HIS A 332 18.75 1.35 -5.37
CA HIS A 332 19.57 2.07 -6.37
C HIS A 332 20.03 3.48 -5.93
N TYR A 333 19.31 4.10 -5.00
CA TYR A 333 19.63 5.43 -4.46
C TYR A 333 19.37 5.49 -2.96
N LEU A 334 20.24 6.19 -2.23
CA LEU A 334 19.99 6.68 -0.87
C LEU A 334 19.41 8.09 -0.92
N VAL A 335 18.48 8.42 -0.03
CA VAL A 335 17.74 9.69 -0.05
C VAL A 335 17.82 10.40 1.29
N GLU A 336 18.17 11.69 1.27
CA GLU A 336 18.19 12.58 2.44
C GLU A 336 17.10 13.67 2.27
N LYS A 337 16.18 13.78 3.25
CA LYS A 337 14.97 14.62 3.22
C LYS A 337 14.68 15.26 4.58
N ARG A 338 14.41 16.57 4.62
CA ARG A 338 14.06 17.35 5.82
C ARG A 338 12.73 18.10 5.61
N ASN A 339 11.71 17.75 6.39
CA ASN A 339 10.33 18.23 6.17
C ASN A 339 10.16 19.76 6.27
N ASP A 340 10.98 20.43 7.05
CA ASP A 340 10.99 21.88 7.21
C ASP A 340 11.59 22.60 6.00
N LEU A 341 12.64 22.07 5.37
CA LEU A 341 13.20 22.62 4.12
C LEU A 341 12.25 22.41 2.95
N VAL A 342 11.59 21.26 2.90
CA VAL A 342 10.56 20.97 1.89
C VAL A 342 9.41 21.94 2.00
N ARG A 343 8.96 22.27 3.22
CA ARG A 343 7.92 23.28 3.42
C ARG A 343 8.39 24.69 3.07
N LYS A 344 9.65 25.02 3.42
CA LYS A 344 10.22 26.34 3.17
C LYS A 344 10.43 26.63 1.68
N TYR A 345 10.81 25.61 0.92
CA TYR A 345 11.09 25.71 -0.51
C TYR A 345 10.09 24.89 -1.35
N ALA A 346 8.87 24.71 -0.84
CA ALA A 346 7.83 23.92 -1.51
C ALA A 346 7.47 24.57 -2.84
N CYS A 347 7.55 23.81 -3.93
CA CYS A 347 6.94 24.13 -5.21
C CYS A 347 6.07 22.94 -5.65
N GLN A 348 5.27 23.11 -6.71
CA GLN A 348 4.48 22.00 -7.23
C GLN A 348 5.44 20.88 -7.70
N GLU A 349 5.12 19.62 -7.45
CA GLU A 349 5.99 18.47 -7.78
C GLU A 349 6.33 18.43 -9.30
N SER A 350 5.42 18.92 -10.13
CA SER A 350 5.62 19.08 -11.58
C SER A 350 6.63 20.16 -11.97
N GLU A 351 7.00 21.04 -11.03
CA GLU A 351 7.89 22.19 -11.19
C GLU A 351 9.28 21.96 -10.60
N GLU A 352 9.56 20.77 -10.07
CA GLU A 352 10.89 20.43 -9.55
C GLU A 352 11.86 19.97 -10.66
N GLY A 353 13.14 20.21 -10.42
CA GLY A 353 14.23 19.66 -11.20
C GLY A 353 15.41 19.30 -10.30
N LYS A 354 16.54 18.94 -10.90
CA LYS A 354 17.73 18.47 -10.18
C LYS A 354 19.04 18.93 -10.78
N TRP A 355 19.95 19.36 -9.91
CA TRP A 355 21.37 19.47 -10.20
C TRP A 355 22.03 18.10 -10.06
N ILE A 356 22.95 17.79 -10.97
CA ILE A 356 23.58 16.47 -11.08
C ILE A 356 25.09 16.63 -10.93
N LEU A 357 25.67 16.10 -9.85
CA LEU A 357 27.10 16.16 -9.57
C LEU A 357 27.69 14.75 -9.58
N PHE A 358 28.87 14.61 -10.20
CA PHE A 358 29.56 13.33 -10.34
C PHE A 358 30.84 13.31 -9.51
N PHE A 359 31.00 12.29 -8.68
CA PHE A 359 32.12 12.12 -7.78
C PHE A 359 32.82 10.79 -8.08
N LYS A 360 34.14 10.77 -7.92
CA LYS A 360 34.90 9.51 -7.95
C LYS A 360 34.49 8.63 -6.76
N THR A 361 34.36 7.33 -6.97
CA THR A 361 33.96 6.35 -5.93
C THR A 361 34.79 6.52 -4.65
N ALA A 362 36.11 6.71 -4.78
CA ALA A 362 37.01 6.91 -3.63
C ALA A 362 36.73 8.14 -2.75
N LYS A 363 36.06 9.17 -3.28
CA LYS A 363 35.70 10.40 -2.55
C LYS A 363 34.20 10.52 -2.29
N PHE A 364 33.41 9.57 -2.78
CA PHE A 364 31.95 9.68 -2.81
C PHE A 364 31.33 9.68 -1.43
N PHE A 365 31.69 8.74 -0.56
CA PHE A 365 31.13 8.69 0.80
C PHE A 365 31.48 9.96 1.61
N SER A 366 32.72 10.45 1.49
CA SER A 366 33.11 11.72 2.13
C SER A 366 32.31 12.91 1.61
N ALA A 367 32.05 12.97 0.30
CA ALA A 367 31.25 14.04 -0.31
C ALA A 367 29.78 13.95 0.11
N TRP A 368 29.21 12.74 0.13
CA TRP A 368 27.85 12.49 0.61
C TRP A 368 27.70 12.89 2.08
N LYS A 369 28.64 12.50 2.94
CA LYS A 369 28.65 12.87 4.35
C LYS A 369 28.68 14.38 4.56
N HIS A 370 29.52 15.09 3.80
CA HIS A 370 29.59 16.55 3.84
C HIS A 370 28.29 17.21 3.34
N ALA A 371 27.72 16.71 2.24
CA ALA A 371 26.45 17.18 1.70
C ALA A 371 25.29 16.99 2.70
N CYS A 372 25.17 15.82 3.32
CA CYS A 372 24.20 15.55 4.38
C CYS A 372 24.36 16.52 5.56
N SER A 373 25.60 16.82 5.98
CA SER A 373 25.84 17.78 7.06
C SER A 373 25.39 19.21 6.70
N LEU A 374 25.68 19.66 5.48
CA LEU A 374 25.27 20.99 4.99
C LEU A 374 23.75 21.09 4.81
N TYR A 375 23.12 20.03 4.32
CA TYR A 375 21.68 19.93 4.17
C TYR A 375 20.98 19.94 5.54
N ARG A 376 21.45 19.12 6.48
CA ARG A 376 20.92 19.04 7.85
C ARG A 376 21.09 20.33 8.64
N THR A 377 22.09 21.15 8.31
CA THR A 377 22.28 22.49 8.90
C THR A 377 21.52 23.59 8.15
N GLY A 378 20.86 23.26 7.04
CA GLY A 378 20.07 24.21 6.23
C GLY A 378 20.90 25.20 5.42
N LYS A 379 22.20 24.92 5.21
CA LYS A 379 23.11 25.79 4.45
C LYS A 379 22.94 25.67 2.93
N LEU A 380 22.42 24.54 2.46
CA LEU A 380 22.08 24.32 1.05
C LEU A 380 20.74 24.99 0.73
N GLU A 381 20.80 26.24 0.28
CA GLU A 381 19.59 27.03 -0.03
C GLU A 381 18.85 26.44 -1.23
N GLY A 382 17.52 26.33 -1.14
CA GLY A 382 16.67 25.89 -2.24
C GLY A 382 16.63 24.38 -2.49
N VAL A 383 17.47 23.60 -1.81
CA VAL A 383 17.46 22.14 -1.95
C VAL A 383 16.33 21.54 -1.12
N THR A 384 15.35 20.92 -1.79
CA THR A 384 14.24 20.22 -1.14
C THR A 384 14.66 18.84 -0.67
N HIS A 385 15.42 18.10 -1.48
CA HIS A 385 15.86 16.71 -1.22
C HIS A 385 17.19 16.39 -1.92
N MET A 386 17.90 15.37 -1.43
CA MET A 386 19.11 14.86 -2.08
C MET A 386 19.06 13.35 -2.29
N TYR A 387 19.63 12.88 -3.39
CA TYR A 387 19.78 11.46 -3.72
C TYR A 387 21.24 11.12 -3.98
N ALA A 388 21.72 9.98 -3.50
CA ALA A 388 23.05 9.44 -3.79
C ALA A 388 22.91 8.07 -4.45
N SER A 389 23.57 7.83 -5.58
CA SER A 389 23.59 6.49 -6.20
C SER A 389 24.33 5.48 -5.34
N THR A 390 23.85 4.24 -5.28
CA THR A 390 24.49 3.17 -4.50
C THR A 390 25.50 2.35 -5.32
N SER A 391 26.14 1.37 -4.68
CA SER A 391 27.03 0.36 -5.30
C SER A 391 26.29 -0.56 -6.29
N ARG A 392 24.95 -0.64 -6.23
CA ARG A 392 24.13 -1.46 -7.11
C ARG A 392 24.09 -0.90 -8.53
N ALA A 393 24.35 -1.76 -9.52
CA ALA A 393 24.39 -1.36 -10.93
C ALA A 393 23.07 -0.70 -11.38
N ASN A 394 23.17 0.50 -11.96
CA ASN A 394 22.03 1.21 -12.53
C ASN A 394 21.81 0.73 -13.98
N PRO A 395 20.61 0.20 -14.32
CA PRO A 395 20.33 -0.32 -15.67
C PRO A 395 20.36 0.75 -16.78
N ARG A 396 20.49 2.04 -16.45
CA ARG A 396 20.51 3.16 -17.39
C ARG A 396 21.91 3.69 -17.74
N THR A 397 22.99 3.13 -17.20
CA THR A 397 24.38 3.60 -17.43
C THR A 397 25.28 2.48 -17.94
N ASN A 398 26.13 2.76 -18.94
CA ASN A 398 27.22 1.86 -19.33
C ASN A 398 28.31 1.84 -18.25
N ASP A 399 28.92 0.67 -18.04
CA ASP A 399 29.92 0.21 -17.07
C ASP A 399 31.16 1.09 -16.81
N ASN A 400 31.03 2.40 -16.60
CA ASN A 400 32.14 3.21 -16.09
C ASN A 400 32.08 3.23 -14.55
N ARG A 401 32.64 2.19 -13.93
CA ARG A 401 32.53 1.87 -12.49
C ARG A 401 33.21 2.86 -11.52
N ASP A 402 33.81 3.94 -12.01
CA ASP A 402 34.63 4.85 -11.17
C ASP A 402 33.91 6.15 -10.76
N MET A 403 32.67 6.38 -11.22
CA MET A 403 31.93 7.62 -10.93
C MET A 403 30.54 7.32 -10.37
N GLN A 404 30.21 7.96 -9.25
CA GLN A 404 28.91 7.93 -8.58
C GLN A 404 28.28 9.33 -8.59
N VAL A 405 26.96 9.41 -8.44
CA VAL A 405 26.21 10.66 -8.62
C VAL A 405 25.48 11.07 -7.35
N ILE A 406 25.49 12.38 -7.06
CA ILE A 406 24.60 13.01 -6.09
C ILE A 406 23.66 13.96 -6.84
N LEU A 407 22.37 13.80 -6.61
CA LEU A 407 21.30 14.62 -7.18
C LEU A 407 20.78 15.57 -6.11
N PHE A 408 20.68 16.85 -6.43
CA PHE A 408 20.10 17.87 -5.54
C PHE A 408 18.81 18.39 -6.17
N LYS A 409 17.67 18.09 -5.55
CA LYS A 409 16.37 18.57 -6.00
C LYS A 409 16.15 20.00 -5.58
N CYS A 410 15.78 20.85 -6.54
CA CYS A 410 15.38 22.22 -6.27
C CYS A 410 14.40 22.69 -7.35
N GLY A 411 13.58 23.66 -7.00
CA GLY A 411 12.60 24.27 -7.89
C GLY A 411 12.13 25.62 -7.33
N PRO A 412 11.22 26.30 -8.04
CA PRO A 412 10.61 25.88 -9.30
C PRO A 412 11.59 26.05 -10.49
N TYR A 413 11.55 25.13 -11.47
CA TYR A 413 12.49 25.13 -12.59
C TYR A 413 12.36 26.33 -13.54
N ASN A 414 11.27 27.09 -13.44
CA ASN A 414 10.95 28.21 -14.33
C ASN A 414 11.73 29.50 -14.01
N ASP A 415 12.35 29.59 -12.82
CA ASP A 415 13.18 30.71 -12.40
C ASP A 415 14.66 30.39 -12.58
N GLN A 416 15.20 30.79 -13.73
CA GLN A 416 16.58 30.53 -14.11
C GLN A 416 17.60 31.13 -13.13
N ASP A 417 17.41 32.38 -12.69
CA ASP A 417 18.36 33.09 -11.84
C ASP A 417 18.40 32.45 -10.44
N LEU A 418 17.24 32.02 -9.94
CA LEU A 418 17.13 31.30 -8.68
C LEU A 418 17.80 29.92 -8.75
N MET A 419 17.58 29.17 -9.84
CA MET A 419 18.22 27.86 -10.03
C MET A 419 19.74 27.98 -10.13
N LEU A 420 20.26 28.97 -10.86
CA LEU A 420 21.69 29.23 -10.96
C LEU A 420 22.28 29.65 -9.61
N ARG A 421 21.57 30.46 -8.82
CA ARG A 421 21.97 30.81 -7.45
C ARG A 421 22.08 29.56 -6.55
N TYR A 422 21.08 28.67 -6.57
CA TYR A 422 21.13 27.42 -5.81
C TYR A 422 22.26 26.52 -6.28
N GLY A 423 22.47 26.42 -7.60
CA GLY A 423 23.59 25.67 -8.17
C GLY A 423 24.96 26.20 -7.69
N ARG A 424 25.17 27.52 -7.69
CA ARG A 424 26.41 28.14 -7.17
C ARG A 424 26.61 27.85 -5.68
N ASN A 425 25.56 27.97 -4.88
CA ASN A 425 25.59 27.66 -3.45
C ASN A 425 26.03 26.21 -3.18
N ILE A 426 25.49 25.24 -3.95
CA ILE A 426 25.87 23.82 -3.84
C ILE A 426 27.35 23.64 -4.19
N VAL A 427 27.82 24.20 -5.30
CA VAL A 427 29.20 24.05 -5.79
C VAL A 427 30.21 24.64 -4.80
N GLU A 428 29.93 25.83 -4.26
CA GLU A 428 30.82 26.52 -3.32
C GLU A 428 30.92 25.78 -1.98
N LEU A 429 29.78 25.35 -1.42
CA LEU A 429 29.76 24.68 -0.12
C LEU A 429 30.34 23.26 -0.15
N LEU A 430 30.19 22.55 -1.27
CA LEU A 430 30.77 21.22 -1.48
C LEU A 430 32.21 21.25 -1.98
N ARG A 431 32.74 22.44 -2.29
CA ARG A 431 34.02 22.63 -2.96
C ARG A 431 34.17 21.77 -4.22
N TYR A 432 33.12 21.75 -5.04
CA TYR A 432 33.02 20.85 -6.18
C TYR A 432 33.80 21.38 -7.40
N THR A 433 34.52 20.49 -8.08
CA THR A 433 35.23 20.74 -9.33
C THR A 433 35.07 19.56 -10.27
N ASN A 434 35.09 19.78 -11.58
CA ASN A 434 35.04 18.69 -12.56
C ASN A 434 35.85 18.99 -13.81
N ALA A 435 36.24 17.94 -14.54
CA ALA A 435 37.03 18.08 -15.76
C ALA A 435 36.21 18.65 -16.94
N THR A 436 34.88 18.47 -16.92
CA THR A 436 33.97 18.92 -17.99
C THR A 436 33.68 20.41 -17.95
N GLY A 437 34.04 21.09 -16.86
CA GLY A 437 33.90 22.53 -16.70
C GLY A 437 32.46 23.02 -16.49
N HIS A 438 31.48 22.13 -16.34
CA HIS A 438 30.05 22.46 -16.23
C HIS A 438 29.25 21.37 -15.50
N ILE A 439 28.15 21.73 -14.85
CA ILE A 439 27.12 20.80 -14.33
C ILE A 439 25.74 21.09 -14.92
N PRO A 440 24.93 20.06 -15.23
CA PRO A 440 23.60 20.24 -15.78
C PRO A 440 22.50 20.30 -14.69
N TYR A 441 21.48 21.10 -14.95
CA TYR A 441 20.18 21.03 -14.29
C TYR A 441 19.13 20.46 -15.25
N LYS A 442 18.29 19.54 -14.77
CA LYS A 442 17.24 18.89 -15.57
C LYS A 442 15.93 18.80 -14.81
N THR A 443 14.81 18.89 -15.51
CA THR A 443 13.51 18.54 -14.94
C THR A 443 13.33 17.02 -14.87
N ASP A 444 12.39 16.57 -14.04
CA ASP A 444 12.09 15.13 -13.96
C ASP A 444 11.47 14.59 -15.25
N LYS A 445 10.61 15.37 -15.92
CA LYS A 445 10.06 15.03 -17.25
C LYS A 445 11.16 14.83 -18.31
N GLN A 446 12.22 15.66 -18.31
CA GLN A 446 13.39 15.48 -19.19
C GLN A 446 14.21 14.22 -18.86
N SER A 447 14.15 13.78 -17.60
CA SER A 447 14.86 12.59 -17.15
C SER A 447 14.11 11.30 -17.48
N GLU A 448 12.79 11.31 -17.42
CA GLU A 448 11.91 10.19 -17.78
C GLU A 448 11.93 9.90 -19.27
N SER A 449 11.94 10.95 -20.10
CA SER A 449 11.97 10.84 -21.56
C SER A 449 13.32 10.34 -22.11
N GLY A 450 14.42 10.52 -21.37
CA GLY A 450 15.72 9.92 -21.68
C GLY A 450 16.42 10.46 -22.94
N THR A 451 17.75 10.47 -22.93
CA THR A 451 18.57 10.98 -24.05
C THR A 451 18.54 10.10 -25.29
N ARG A 452 18.34 8.79 -25.13
CA ARG A 452 18.30 7.81 -26.24
C ARG A 452 16.94 7.71 -26.92
N ALA A 453 15.85 7.85 -26.17
CA ALA A 453 14.50 7.70 -26.71
C ALA A 453 13.99 8.96 -27.44
N THR A 454 14.57 10.13 -27.16
CA THR A 454 14.16 11.41 -27.78
C THR A 454 15.06 11.87 -28.93
N GLY A 455 16.24 11.28 -29.12
CA GLY A 455 17.22 11.72 -30.14
C GLY A 455 17.77 13.14 -29.93
N CYS A 456 17.47 13.79 -28.80
CA CYS A 456 17.83 15.19 -28.54
C CYS A 456 19.32 15.34 -28.19
N LYS A 457 20.04 16.20 -28.94
CA LYS A 457 21.46 16.53 -28.68
C LYS A 457 21.69 17.37 -27.42
N LYS A 458 20.66 18.04 -26.87
CA LYS A 458 20.72 18.81 -25.62
C LYS A 458 19.63 18.32 -24.66
N ASN A 459 20.04 17.63 -23.60
CA ASN A 459 19.16 17.12 -22.53
C ASN A 459 19.53 17.76 -21.19
N HIS A 460 19.38 19.09 -21.10
CA HIS A 460 19.49 19.89 -19.88
C HIS A 460 18.62 21.15 -20.04
N LEU A 461 18.11 21.69 -18.94
CA LEU A 461 17.40 22.96 -18.93
C LEU A 461 18.38 24.12 -18.68
N TYR A 462 19.28 23.97 -17.70
CA TYR A 462 20.34 24.94 -17.41
C TYR A 462 21.70 24.24 -17.34
N MET A 463 22.76 24.99 -17.67
CA MET A 463 24.14 24.59 -17.40
C MET A 463 24.80 25.65 -16.52
N LEU A 464 25.49 25.18 -15.49
CA LEU A 464 26.26 26.03 -14.61
C LEU A 464 27.75 25.73 -14.83
N PRO A 465 28.60 26.73 -15.18
CA PRO A 465 30.04 26.49 -15.34
C PRO A 465 30.68 26.06 -14.02
N VAL A 466 31.69 25.20 -14.04
CA VAL A 466 32.37 24.73 -12.84
C VAL A 466 33.87 24.75 -13.10
N ALA A 467 34.67 25.19 -12.13
CA ALA A 467 36.11 25.22 -12.28
C ALA A 467 36.70 23.81 -12.41
N GLN A 468 37.79 23.69 -13.16
CA GLN A 468 38.56 22.45 -13.22
C GLN A 468 39.44 22.26 -11.99
N ARG A 469 39.86 23.37 -11.37
CA ARG A 469 40.67 23.40 -10.16
C ARG A 469 40.12 24.39 -9.15
N TRP A 470 40.18 24.04 -7.88
CA TRP A 470 39.64 24.89 -6.81
C TRP A 470 40.33 26.27 -6.72
N SER A 471 41.61 26.35 -7.09
CA SER A 471 42.38 27.60 -7.17
C SER A 471 41.79 28.65 -8.12
N GLU A 472 40.94 28.24 -9.07
CA GLU A 472 40.24 29.16 -9.97
C GLU A 472 39.09 29.89 -9.23
N TYR A 473 38.48 29.25 -8.22
CA TYR A 473 37.48 29.87 -7.36
C TYR A 473 38.07 30.80 -6.30
N GLU A 474 39.32 30.57 -5.89
CA GLU A 474 40.02 31.36 -4.86
C GLU A 474 40.47 32.75 -5.36
N GLN A 475 40.31 33.03 -6.65
CA GLN A 475 40.57 34.36 -7.22
C GLN A 475 39.52 35.36 -6.69
N THR A 476 39.97 36.46 -6.07
CA THR A 476 39.09 37.48 -5.48
C THR A 476 39.03 38.76 -6.33
N GLY A 477 37.95 39.54 -6.21
CA GLY A 477 37.75 40.80 -6.94
C GLY A 477 37.17 40.63 -8.35
N ARG A 478 37.59 41.45 -9.33
CA ARG A 478 37.19 41.40 -10.76
C ARG A 478 37.61 40.10 -11.49
N HIS A 479 38.35 39.24 -10.80
CA HIS A 479 38.82 37.95 -11.30
C HIS A 479 38.10 36.76 -10.64
N SER A 480 37.04 36.98 -9.85
CA SER A 480 36.28 35.85 -9.32
C SER A 480 35.68 35.04 -10.47
N PHE A 481 35.73 33.71 -10.37
CA PHE A 481 35.29 32.80 -11.43
C PHE A 481 33.90 33.17 -12.00
N TRP A 482 33.00 33.58 -11.11
CA TRP A 482 31.62 33.99 -11.43
C TRP A 482 31.44 35.48 -11.74
N SER A 483 32.42 36.34 -11.46
CA SER A 483 32.37 37.76 -11.85
C SER A 483 32.47 37.97 -13.36
N ARG A 484 32.96 36.95 -14.10
CA ARG A 484 33.01 36.92 -15.56
C ARG A 484 31.70 36.50 -16.23
N ASP A 485 30.66 36.09 -15.49
CA ASP A 485 29.37 35.68 -16.06
C ASP A 485 28.55 36.85 -16.67
N ARG A 486 29.06 38.09 -16.66
CA ARG A 486 28.53 39.14 -17.56
C ARG A 486 28.99 38.95 -19.01
N GLU A 487 30.04 38.17 -19.28
CA GLU A 487 30.67 38.04 -20.60
C GLU A 487 30.61 36.62 -21.21
N ILE A 488 30.05 35.62 -20.50
CA ILE A 488 29.79 34.26 -21.03
C ILE A 488 28.33 34.09 -21.49
N PHE A 489 27.60 35.20 -21.68
CA PHE A 489 26.46 35.20 -22.60
C PHE A 489 27.02 35.10 -24.03
N ASN A 490 27.33 33.90 -24.49
CA ASN A 490 27.56 33.68 -25.92
C ASN A 490 26.21 33.87 -26.64
N PRO A 491 26.02 34.93 -27.46
CA PRO A 491 24.77 35.20 -28.18
C PRO A 491 24.51 34.20 -29.32
N GLU A 492 25.42 33.26 -29.58
CA GLU A 492 25.30 32.29 -30.69
C GLU A 492 24.22 31.21 -30.51
N CYS A 493 23.41 31.26 -29.45
CA CYS A 493 22.16 30.51 -29.37
C CYS A 493 20.90 31.37 -29.60
N GLU A 494 21.03 32.57 -30.17
CA GLU A 494 19.94 33.27 -30.87
C GLU A 494 19.78 32.70 -32.29
N ASN A 495 19.13 31.54 -32.43
CA ASN A 495 18.63 31.13 -33.75
C ASN A 495 17.34 30.31 -33.71
N TRP A 496 16.55 30.43 -32.63
CA TRP A 496 15.19 29.89 -32.60
C TRP A 496 14.10 30.97 -32.70
N ARG A 497 14.44 32.25 -32.44
CA ARG A 497 13.53 33.39 -32.65
C ARG A 497 13.50 33.95 -34.08
N GLN A 498 14.29 33.39 -35.01
CA GLN A 498 14.24 33.74 -36.44
C GLN A 498 13.86 32.52 -37.31
N LYS A 499 12.70 31.95 -37.03
CA LYS A 499 11.84 31.32 -38.05
C LYS A 499 10.38 31.61 -37.75
N GLN A 500 10.05 32.91 -37.71
CA GLN A 500 8.84 33.34 -38.40
C GLN A 500 9.31 33.88 -39.75
N THR A 501 9.08 33.08 -40.79
CA THR A 501 9.22 33.54 -42.16
C THR A 501 8.28 34.73 -42.38
N ARG A 502 8.80 35.76 -43.03
CA ARG A 502 8.07 36.96 -43.46
C ARG A 502 6.92 36.65 -44.44
N SER A 503 6.69 35.37 -44.79
CA SER A 503 5.60 34.89 -45.64
C SER A 503 4.31 34.52 -44.90
N ASP A 504 4.31 34.42 -43.57
CA ASP A 504 3.08 34.10 -42.80
C ASP A 504 2.44 35.32 -42.11
N LEU A 505 3.07 36.50 -42.22
CA LEU A 505 2.57 37.78 -41.67
C LEU A 505 1.96 38.70 -42.74
N GLU A 506 1.91 38.29 -44.02
CA GLU A 506 1.32 39.06 -45.12
C GLU A 506 -0.07 38.56 -45.57
N SER A 507 -0.62 37.48 -45.00
CA SER A 507 -1.97 36.98 -45.34
C SER A 507 -3.11 37.60 -44.52
N TRP A 508 -2.83 38.54 -43.62
CA TRP A 508 -3.83 39.19 -42.75
C TRP A 508 -3.90 40.73 -42.87
N ARG A 509 -3.38 41.31 -43.97
CA ARG A 509 -3.43 42.76 -44.23
C ARG A 509 -4.01 43.20 -45.58
N SER A 510 -4.65 42.31 -46.34
CA SER A 510 -5.29 42.65 -47.63
C SER A 510 -6.79 42.33 -47.71
N ALA A 511 -7.50 42.27 -46.58
CA ALA A 511 -8.96 42.19 -46.55
C ALA A 511 -9.50 43.16 -45.48
N GLY A 512 -9.59 44.45 -45.83
CA GLY A 512 -10.15 45.46 -44.94
C GLY A 512 -9.69 46.89 -45.22
N ASN A 513 -9.91 47.38 -46.45
CA ASN A 513 -10.29 48.77 -46.75
C ASN A 513 -10.22 49.04 -48.26
N ASN A 514 -11.36 48.88 -48.95
CA ASN A 514 -12.07 49.98 -49.62
C ASN A 514 -13.03 49.45 -50.69
N MET A 515 -14.31 49.82 -50.53
CA MET A 515 -15.41 49.84 -51.51
C MET A 515 -15.90 48.51 -52.09
#